data_AF-A0A7L6B5S6-F1
#
_entry.id   AF-A0A7L6B5S6-F1
#
_cell.length_a   1.000
_cell.length_b   1.000
_cell.length_c   1.000
_cell.angle_alpha   90.00
_cell.angle_beta   90.00
_cell.angle_gamma   90.00
#
_symmetry.space_group_name_H-M   'P 1'
#
loop_
_entity.id
_entity.type
_entity.pdbx_description
1 polymer ?
#
loop_
_entity_poly.entity_id
_entity_poly.type
_entity_poly.pdbx_seq_one_letter_code
_entity_poly.pdbx_strand_id
1 'polypeptide(L)'
;MLRLIGPAQTPAQRHLSDIDVRGYERVDDYIDPGTAPDEARAAVAIFVGPPDDDVLARVSGPGLVLSIPPNDQVFPGLDMVGRGRWHGCFVHVNRWQASDPPSASDKLTAEQAAAFRAGRLSVLDVAVGCGDG
;
A
#
# COMPACT_ATOMS: atom_id res chain seq x y z
N MET A 1 5.56 -12.52 -31.62
CA MET A 1 5.95 -11.93 -30.32
C MET A 1 4.95 -10.84 -29.99
N LEU A 2 3.87 -11.18 -29.29
CA LEU A 2 2.83 -10.22 -28.90
C LEU A 2 3.34 -9.46 -27.67
N ARG A 3 3.73 -8.19 -27.84
CA ARG A 3 3.87 -7.27 -26.69
C ARG A 3 2.45 -6.90 -26.26
N LEU A 4 1.97 -7.49 -25.17
CA LEU A 4 0.84 -6.95 -24.43
C LEU A 4 1.30 -5.62 -23.83
N ILE A 5 1.03 -4.52 -24.54
CA ILE A 5 1.19 -3.17 -23.99
C ILE A 5 0.06 -3.02 -22.98
N GLY A 6 0.35 -3.29 -21.71
CA GLY A 6 -0.51 -2.86 -20.61
C GLY A 6 -0.70 -1.33 -20.69
N PRO A 7 -1.74 -0.77 -20.03
CA PRO A 7 -1.93 0.67 -20.01
C PRO A 7 -0.64 1.39 -19.58
N ALA A 8 -0.37 2.56 -20.15
CA ALA A 8 0.81 3.35 -19.81
C ALA A 8 0.86 3.57 -18.30
N GLN A 9 1.94 3.12 -17.64
CA GLN A 9 2.07 3.26 -16.20
C GLN A 9 2.20 4.74 -15.83
N THR A 10 1.43 5.20 -14.84
CA THR A 10 1.62 6.53 -14.23
C THR A 10 2.95 6.57 -13.46
N PRO A 11 3.50 7.77 -13.15
CA PRO A 11 4.68 7.87 -12.28
C PRO A 11 4.48 7.16 -10.94
N ALA A 12 3.28 7.27 -10.35
CA ALA A 12 2.91 6.58 -9.13
C ALA A 12 3.03 5.06 -9.24
N GLN A 13 2.51 4.47 -10.33
CA GLN A 13 2.61 3.02 -10.58
C GLN A 13 4.05 2.56 -10.75
N ARG A 14 4.89 3.35 -11.43
CA ARG A 14 6.31 3.03 -11.59
C ARG A 14 7.03 3.00 -10.24
N HIS A 15 6.87 4.03 -9.43
CA HIS A 15 7.52 4.09 -8.12
C HIS A 15 6.98 3.01 -7.17
N LEU A 16 5.68 2.74 -7.18
CA LEU A 16 5.11 1.64 -6.40
C LEU A 16 5.66 0.26 -6.82
N SER A 17 6.01 0.07 -8.10
CA SER A 17 6.62 -1.19 -8.58
C SER A 17 8.04 -1.42 -8.04
N ASP A 18 8.71 -0.36 -7.60
CA ASP A 18 10.04 -0.40 -7.00
C ASP A 18 10.00 -0.60 -5.47
N ILE A 19 8.81 -0.65 -4.86
CA ILE A 19 8.64 -0.88 -3.42
C ILE A 19 8.53 -2.39 -3.14
N ASP A 20 9.36 -2.85 -2.21
CA ASP A 20 9.30 -4.18 -1.62
C ASP A 20 9.00 -4.10 -0.12
N VAL A 21 8.28 -5.10 0.40
CA VAL A 21 8.02 -5.25 1.83
C VAL A 21 8.52 -6.62 2.27
N ARG A 22 9.71 -6.65 2.85
CA ARG A 22 10.42 -7.89 3.16
C ARG A 22 9.60 -8.82 4.07
N GLY A 23 9.31 -10.02 3.59
CA GLY A 23 8.56 -11.05 4.32
C GLY A 23 7.04 -10.88 4.23
N TYR A 24 6.57 -10.00 3.35
CA TYR A 24 5.17 -9.89 2.96
C TYR A 24 5.03 -10.26 1.47
N GLU A 25 3.88 -10.79 1.11
CA GLU A 25 3.48 -11.08 -0.26
C GLU A 25 2.61 -9.95 -0.79
N ARG A 26 2.91 -9.42 -1.98
CA ARG A 26 2.04 -8.50 -2.71
C ARG A 26 0.91 -9.28 -3.36
N VAL A 27 -0.33 -8.99 -2.99
CA VAL A 27 -1.51 -9.78 -3.41
C VAL A 27 -2.44 -9.05 -4.34
N ASP A 28 -2.40 -7.71 -4.36
CA ASP A 28 -3.21 -6.90 -5.26
C ASP A 28 -2.60 -5.52 -5.50
N ASP A 29 -3.01 -4.89 -6.59
CA ASP A 29 -2.63 -3.54 -7.02
C ASP A 29 -3.80 -2.80 -7.67
N TYR A 30 -3.97 -1.53 -7.32
CA TYR A 30 -5.03 -0.71 -7.90
C TYR A 30 -4.66 0.77 -7.93
N ILE A 31 -5.41 1.53 -8.72
CA ILE A 31 -5.41 2.99 -8.63
C ILE A 31 -6.53 3.39 -7.68
N ASP A 32 -6.21 4.23 -6.69
CA ASP A 32 -7.18 4.78 -5.75
C ASP A 32 -8.38 5.37 -6.51
N PRO A 33 -9.64 4.94 -6.25
CA PRO A 33 -10.82 5.35 -7.03
C PRO A 33 -11.27 6.81 -6.82
N GLY A 34 -10.44 7.67 -6.25
CA GLY A 34 -10.73 9.09 -6.02
C GLY A 34 -11.12 9.87 -7.29
N THR A 35 -11.59 11.11 -7.09
CA THR A 35 -12.12 11.96 -8.18
C THR A 35 -11.06 12.72 -8.97
N ALA A 36 -9.79 12.66 -8.56
CA ALA A 36 -8.69 13.28 -9.28
C ALA A 36 -8.50 12.64 -10.68
N PRO A 37 -7.81 13.30 -11.62
CA PRO A 37 -7.37 12.65 -12.86
C PRO A 37 -6.53 11.40 -12.58
N ASP A 38 -6.60 10.37 -13.45
CA ASP A 38 -5.90 9.08 -13.27
C ASP A 38 -4.40 9.28 -12.98
N GLU A 39 -3.77 10.24 -13.65
CA GLU A 39 -2.36 10.60 -13.51
C GLU A 39 -1.97 11.19 -12.15
N ALA A 40 -2.95 11.74 -11.42
CA ALA A 40 -2.77 12.34 -10.10
C ALA A 40 -3.23 11.42 -8.96
N ARG A 41 -3.95 10.33 -9.26
CA ARG A 41 -4.39 9.36 -8.26
C ARG A 41 -3.22 8.52 -7.75
N ALA A 42 -3.34 8.09 -6.50
CA ALA A 42 -2.36 7.19 -5.91
C ALA A 42 -2.44 5.81 -6.56
N ALA A 43 -1.29 5.21 -6.81
CA ALA A 43 -1.18 3.77 -7.02
C ALA A 43 -1.03 3.12 -5.64
N VAL A 44 -1.76 2.03 -5.43
CA VAL A 44 -1.80 1.33 -4.15
C VAL A 44 -1.51 -0.15 -4.35
N ALA A 45 -0.64 -0.70 -3.50
CA ALA A 45 -0.34 -2.13 -3.42
C ALA A 45 -0.79 -2.69 -2.07
N ILE A 46 -1.41 -3.87 -2.10
CA ILE A 46 -1.80 -4.61 -0.91
C ILE A 46 -0.78 -5.71 -0.63
N PHE A 47 -0.27 -5.73 0.60
CA PHE A 47 0.67 -6.73 1.07
C PHE A 47 0.09 -7.52 2.24
N VAL A 48 0.35 -8.83 2.27
CA VAL A 48 -0.03 -9.71 3.38
C VAL A 48 1.18 -10.40 3.96
N GLY A 49 1.25 -10.51 5.26
CA GLY A 49 2.40 -11.11 5.94
C GLY A 49 2.13 -11.41 7.40
N PRO A 50 3.13 -11.93 8.13
CA PRO A 50 2.98 -12.15 9.56
C PRO A 50 2.70 -10.82 10.28
N PRO A 51 1.98 -10.85 11.41
CA PRO A 51 1.90 -9.69 12.30
C PRO A 51 3.29 -9.21 12.71
N ASP A 52 3.54 -7.91 12.56
CA ASP A 52 4.81 -7.28 12.91
C ASP A 52 4.59 -5.84 13.35
N ASP A 53 5.15 -5.47 14.51
CA ASP A 53 5.08 -4.12 15.04
C ASP A 53 6.09 -3.16 14.38
N ASP A 54 7.21 -3.66 13.86
CA ASP A 54 8.26 -2.87 13.19
C ASP A 54 8.21 -3.02 11.67
N VAL A 55 6.99 -2.96 11.12
CA VAL A 55 6.76 -3.14 9.69
C VAL A 55 7.46 -2.07 8.84
N LEU A 56 7.69 -0.88 9.39
CA LEU A 56 8.34 0.24 8.69
C LEU A 56 9.77 -0.11 8.26
N ALA A 57 10.51 -0.85 9.09
CA ALA A 57 11.86 -1.30 8.78
C ALA A 57 11.92 -2.36 7.66
N ARG A 58 10.78 -2.89 7.22
CA ARG A 58 10.68 -3.88 6.14
C ARG A 58 10.33 -3.27 4.79
N VAL A 59 9.77 -2.06 4.78
CA VAL A 59 9.41 -1.36 3.55
C VAL A 59 10.65 -0.72 2.97
N SER A 60 10.92 -1.01 1.71
CA SER A 60 12.13 -0.54 1.04
C SER A 60 11.86 -0.20 -0.42
N GLY A 61 12.67 0.70 -0.95
CA GLY A 61 12.71 1.10 -2.35
C GLY A 61 14.00 1.91 -2.59
N PRO A 62 14.51 2.00 -3.83
CA PRO A 62 15.75 2.72 -4.12
C PRO A 62 15.72 4.19 -3.66
N GLY A 63 16.40 4.50 -2.56
CA GLY A 63 16.43 5.85 -1.98
C GLY A 63 15.15 6.26 -1.25
N LEU A 64 14.25 5.32 -0.98
CA LEU A 64 13.06 5.54 -0.17
C LEU A 64 13.46 5.76 1.29
N VAL A 65 12.97 6.85 1.87
CA VAL A 65 13.09 7.13 3.31
C VAL A 65 11.70 7.35 3.86
N LEU A 66 11.34 6.57 4.87
CA LEU A 66 10.09 6.67 5.58
C LEU A 66 10.33 7.07 7.04
N SER A 67 9.38 7.79 7.61
CA SER A 67 9.36 8.18 9.01
C SER A 67 8.03 7.80 9.65
N ILE A 68 8.07 7.55 10.95
CA ILE A 68 6.87 7.43 11.77
C ILE A 68 6.10 8.76 11.70
N PRO A 69 4.79 8.76 11.38
CA PRO A 69 4.00 9.98 11.35
C PRO A 69 3.89 10.61 12.76
N PRO A 70 3.95 11.94 12.89
CA PRO A 70 4.03 12.61 14.19
C PRO A 70 2.76 12.53 15.07
N ASN A 71 1.58 12.22 14.49
CA ASN A 71 0.36 11.72 15.15
C ASN A 71 -0.85 11.76 14.18
N ASP A 72 -1.76 10.80 14.36
CA ASP A 72 -3.21 10.77 14.12
C ASP A 72 -3.80 11.15 12.74
N GLN A 73 -3.14 10.85 11.62
CA GLN A 73 -3.92 10.66 10.39
C GLN A 73 -4.65 9.32 10.49
N VAL A 74 -5.79 9.35 11.18
CA VAL A 74 -6.72 8.24 11.30
C VAL A 74 -7.54 8.21 10.02
N PHE A 75 -7.16 7.33 9.11
CA PHE A 75 -8.11 6.89 8.10
C PHE A 75 -9.03 5.86 8.77
N PRO A 76 -10.36 5.96 8.65
CA PRO A 76 -11.24 4.93 9.17
C PRO A 76 -10.78 3.54 8.70
N GLY A 77 -10.52 2.66 9.66
CA GLY A 77 -10.07 1.28 9.41
C GLY A 77 -8.60 1.09 9.08
N LEU A 78 -7.79 2.15 8.98
CA LEU A 78 -6.35 2.06 8.74
C LEU A 78 -5.53 2.86 9.75
N ASP A 79 -4.44 2.27 10.21
CA ASP A 79 -3.39 2.93 10.97
C ASP A 79 -2.25 3.32 10.03
N MET A 80 -2.01 4.62 9.84
CA MET A 80 -0.80 5.05 9.13
C MET A 80 0.43 4.74 9.99
N VAL A 81 1.26 3.81 9.53
CA VAL A 81 2.47 3.36 10.23
C VAL A 81 3.74 4.01 9.67
N GLY A 82 3.68 4.56 8.45
CA GLY A 82 4.81 5.22 7.83
C GLY A 82 4.41 6.24 6.79
N ARG A 83 5.21 7.30 6.66
CA ARG A 83 5.09 8.28 5.57
C ARG A 83 6.45 8.75 5.07
N GLY A 84 6.52 9.15 3.81
CA GLY A 84 7.71 9.75 3.22
C GLY A 84 7.40 10.59 2.00
N ARG A 85 8.43 11.28 1.52
CA ARG A 85 8.46 11.87 0.17
C ARG A 85 9.57 11.20 -0.62
N TRP A 86 9.25 10.74 -1.81
CA TRP A 86 10.17 9.98 -2.66
C TRP A 86 9.93 10.32 -4.13
N HIS A 87 10.98 10.75 -4.84
CA HIS A 87 10.89 11.20 -6.23
C HIS A 87 9.83 12.29 -6.50
N GLY A 88 9.55 13.16 -5.53
CA GLY A 88 8.50 14.19 -5.63
C GLY A 88 7.08 13.68 -5.34
N CYS A 89 6.92 12.38 -5.07
CA CYS A 89 5.67 11.74 -4.71
C CYS A 89 5.54 11.60 -3.19
N PHE A 90 4.31 11.53 -2.67
CA PHE A 90 4.11 11.03 -1.31
C PHE A 90 4.11 9.50 -1.30
N VAL A 91 4.55 8.93 -0.18
CA VAL A 91 4.45 7.50 0.10
C VAL A 91 3.80 7.36 1.47
N HIS A 92 2.70 6.62 1.53
CA HIS A 92 2.06 6.23 2.80
C HIS A 92 2.11 4.71 2.94
N VAL A 93 2.38 4.25 4.16
CA VAL A 93 2.29 2.86 4.56
C VAL A 93 1.23 2.80 5.64
N ASN A 94 0.16 2.07 5.36
CA ASN A 94 -0.99 1.91 6.23
C ASN A 94 -1.14 0.45 6.63
N ARG A 95 -1.57 0.21 7.87
CA ARG A 95 -1.93 -1.09 8.40
C ARG A 95 -3.44 -1.15 8.56
N TRP A 96 -4.06 -2.22 8.09
CA TRP A 96 -5.49 -2.42 8.26
C TRP A 96 -5.82 -2.87 9.68
N GLN A 97 -6.88 -2.32 10.25
CA GLN A 97 -7.43 -2.77 11.53
C GLN A 97 -8.33 -3.99 11.31
N ALA A 98 -8.22 -5.01 12.16
CA ALA A 98 -9.05 -6.21 12.05
C ALA A 98 -10.57 -5.94 12.23
N SER A 99 -10.92 -4.85 12.92
CA SER A 99 -12.30 -4.40 13.16
C SER A 99 -12.96 -3.76 11.93
N ASP A 100 -12.17 -3.32 10.97
CA ASP A 100 -12.64 -2.72 9.72
C ASP A 100 -11.87 -3.38 8.57
N PRO A 101 -12.15 -4.67 8.31
CA PRO A 101 -11.46 -5.38 7.27
C PRO A 101 -11.74 -4.69 5.94
N PRO A 102 -10.83 -4.80 4.98
CA PRO A 102 -11.03 -4.17 3.71
C PRO A 102 -12.43 -4.33 3.15
N SER A 103 -12.95 -3.24 2.55
CA SER A 103 -13.90 -3.38 1.43
C SER A 103 -13.39 -4.37 0.38
N ALA A 104 -12.08 -4.65 0.43
CA ALA A 104 -11.34 -5.72 -0.21
C ALA A 104 -11.51 -7.15 0.33
N SER A 105 -12.70 -7.57 0.76
CA SER A 105 -13.02 -9.02 0.73
C SER A 105 -12.76 -9.62 -0.66
N ASP A 106 -12.78 -8.77 -1.70
CA ASP A 106 -12.47 -9.13 -3.08
C ASP A 106 -10.96 -9.17 -3.40
N LYS A 107 -10.08 -8.59 -2.57
CA LYS A 107 -8.60 -8.60 -2.81
C LYS A 107 -7.85 -9.63 -1.98
N LEU A 108 -8.46 -10.14 -0.91
CA LEU A 108 -7.91 -11.24 -0.11
C LEU A 108 -8.60 -12.54 -0.48
N THR A 109 -7.87 -13.66 -0.45
CA THR A 109 -8.51 -14.97 -0.47
C THR A 109 -9.32 -15.18 0.82
N ALA A 110 -10.28 -16.12 0.78
CA ALA A 110 -11.07 -16.46 1.96
C ALA A 110 -10.21 -16.88 3.16
N GLU A 111 -9.11 -17.60 2.91
CA GLU A 111 -8.15 -18.01 3.93
C GLU A 111 -7.39 -16.83 4.53
N GLN A 112 -6.87 -15.92 3.68
CA GLN A 112 -6.18 -14.70 4.13
C GLN A 112 -7.11 -13.81 4.96
N ALA A 113 -8.36 -13.63 4.51
CA ALA A 113 -9.36 -12.86 5.24
C ALA A 113 -9.71 -13.50 6.60
N ALA A 114 -9.79 -14.83 6.68
CA ALA A 114 -10.01 -15.53 7.95
C ALA A 114 -8.79 -15.42 8.90
N ALA A 115 -7.57 -15.53 8.37
CA ALA A 115 -6.35 -15.36 9.14
C ALA A 115 -6.17 -13.93 9.67
N PHE A 116 -6.49 -12.92 8.85
CA PHE A 116 -6.47 -11.50 9.23
C PHE A 116 -7.45 -11.20 10.36
N ARG A 117 -8.72 -11.61 10.24
CA ARG A 117 -9.73 -11.44 11.31
C ARG A 117 -9.35 -12.16 12.60
N ALA A 118 -8.61 -13.26 12.51
CA ALA A 118 -8.09 -13.99 13.67
C ALA A 118 -6.79 -13.38 14.25
N GLY A 119 -6.28 -12.27 13.71
CA GLY A 119 -5.03 -11.64 14.16
C GLY A 119 -3.76 -12.42 13.82
N ARG A 120 -3.85 -13.42 12.94
CA ARG A 120 -2.73 -14.27 12.51
C ARG A 120 -2.03 -13.77 11.25
N LEU A 121 -2.57 -12.74 10.63
CA LEU A 121 -2.06 -12.10 9.41
C LEU A 121 -2.13 -10.59 9.60
N SER A 122 -1.18 -9.86 9.05
CA SER A 122 -1.21 -8.41 8.89
C SER A 122 -1.42 -8.07 7.43
N VAL A 123 -2.26 -7.06 7.18
CA VAL A 123 -2.50 -6.51 5.84
C VAL A 123 -1.99 -5.08 5.83
N LEU A 124 -1.17 -4.77 4.83
CA LEU A 124 -0.66 -3.44 4.59
C LEU A 124 -1.17 -2.91 3.27
N ASP A 125 -1.34 -1.59 3.24
CA ASP A 125 -1.58 -0.80 2.05
C ASP A 125 -0.37 0.14 1.91
N VAL A 126 0.29 0.09 0.76
CA VAL A 126 1.31 1.07 0.39
C VAL A 126 0.79 1.90 -0.75
N ALA A 127 0.58 3.19 -0.49
CA ALA A 127 0.08 4.16 -1.46
C ALA A 127 1.20 5.11 -1.90
N VAL A 128 1.36 5.28 -3.21
CA VAL A 128 2.26 6.25 -3.83
C VAL A 128 1.45 7.20 -4.71
N GLY A 129 1.49 8.50 -4.43
CA GLY A 129 0.82 9.52 -5.26
C GLY A 129 1.78 10.59 -5.74
N CYS A 130 1.77 10.83 -7.05
CA CYS A 130 2.68 11.73 -7.75
C CYS A 130 1.88 12.86 -8.41
N GLY A 131 1.41 13.80 -7.60
CA GLY A 131 0.61 14.96 -8.01
C GLY A 131 0.48 15.92 -6.84
N ASP A 132 -0.23 17.04 -7.02
CA ASP A 132 -0.37 18.07 -5.98
C ASP A 132 -1.14 17.59 -4.73
N GLY A 133 -1.81 16.43 -4.81
CA GLY A 133 -2.56 15.84 -3.71
C GLY A 133 -3.93 16.46 -3.55
#